data_AF-A0A7J6V4L3-F1
#
_entry.id   AF-A0A7J6V4L3-F1
#
_cell.length_a   1.000
_cell.length_b   1.000
_cell.length_c   1.000
_cell.angle_alpha   90.00
_cell.angle_beta   90.00
_cell.angle_gamma   90.00
#
_symmetry.space_group_name_H-M   'P 1'
#
loop_
_entity.id
_entity.type
_entity.pdbx_description
1 polymer ?
#
loop_
_entity_poly.entity_id
_entity_poly.type
_entity_poly.pdbx_seq_one_letter_code
_entity_poly.pdbx_strand_id
1 'polypeptide(L)' 'MMVCIHIGLLCVQEDVGKRLTMATVVHMLDRDLVSLPLPSTPAFFVNGVQPISPLPADSINEVTMTDIYPR' A
#
# COMPACT_ATOMS: atom_id res chain seq x y z
N MET A 1 -6.51 -7.15 15.82
CA MET A 1 -5.61 -7.31 14.64
C MET A 1 -6.31 -7.08 13.28
N MET A 2 -7.62 -7.26 13.13
CA MET A 2 -8.30 -7.16 11.82
C MET A 2 -8.52 -5.73 11.27
N VAL A 3 -8.39 -4.71 12.12
CA VAL A 3 -8.61 -3.29 11.75
C VAL A 3 -7.50 -2.77 10.84
N CYS A 4 -6.23 -3.07 11.17
CA CYS A 4 -5.09 -2.62 10.37
C CYS A 4 -5.10 -3.20 8.95
N ILE A 5 -5.61 -4.42 8.78
CA ILE A 5 -5.75 -5.05 7.47
C ILE A 5 -6.82 -4.34 6.65
N HIS A 6 -7.99 -4.03 7.23
CA HIS A 6 -9.03 -3.26 6.55
C HIS A 6 -8.57 -1.86 6.15
N ILE A 7 -7.89 -1.15 7.07
CA ILE A 7 -7.31 0.16 6.79
C ILE A 7 -6.27 0.07 5.67
N GLY A 8 -5.37 -0.91 5.74
CA GLY A 8 -4.34 -1.14 4.72
C GLY A 8 -4.95 -1.38 3.33
N LEU A 9 -6.00 -2.19 3.26
CA LEU A 9 -6.72 -2.46 2.00
C LEU A 9 -7.45 -1.23 1.44
N LEU A 10 -7.96 -0.35 2.29
CA LEU A 10 -8.60 0.90 1.87
C LEU A 10 -7.58 1.97 1.45
N CYS A 11 -6.36 1.97 1.99
CA CYS A 11 -5.30 2.90 1.59
C CYS A 11 -4.76 2.66 0.17
N VAL A 12 -4.82 1.41 -0.32
CA VAL A 12 -4.29 1.00 -1.63
C VAL A 12 -5.36 0.80 -2.69
N GLN A 13 -6.56 1.36 -2.48
CA GLN A 13 -7.63 1.30 -3.46
C GLN A 13 -7.24 1.99 -4.77
N GLU A 14 -7.68 1.39 -5.88
CA GLU A 14 -7.43 1.90 -7.23
C GLU A 14 -8.07 3.28 -7.43
N ASP A 15 -9.34 3.40 -7.02
CA ASP A 15 -10.06 4.67 -6.99
C ASP A 15 -9.52 5.55 -5.86
N VAL A 16 -8.91 6.68 -6.25
CA VAL A 16 -8.37 7.69 -5.33
C VAL A 16 -9.46 8.23 -4.40
N GLY A 17 -10.71 8.34 -4.87
CA GLY A 17 -11.84 8.79 -4.06
C GLY A 17 -12.24 7.82 -2.95
N LYS A 18 -11.80 6.56 -3.03
CA LYS A 18 -12.04 5.53 -2.01
C LYS A 18 -10.87 5.34 -1.05
N ARG A 19 -9.74 6.02 -1.28
CA ARG A 19 -8.61 6.01 -0.36
C ARG A 19 -8.97 6.79 0.89
N LEU A 20 -8.70 6.20 2.05
CA LEU A 20 -8.92 6.87 3.32
C LEU A 20 -8.04 8.11 3.46
N THR A 21 -8.63 9.18 4.00
CA THR A 21 -7.83 10.35 4.41
C THR A 21 -7.06 10.04 5.69
N MET A 22 -5.92 10.69 5.91
CA MET A 22 -5.13 10.52 7.14
C MET A 22 -5.94 10.85 8.41
N ALA A 23 -6.84 11.83 8.33
CA ALA A 23 -7.74 12.16 9.43
C ALA A 23 -8.69 10.98 9.76
N THR A 24 -9.24 10.32 8.75
CA THR A 24 -10.09 9.14 8.91
C THR A 24 -9.28 7.97 9.49
N VAL A 25 -8.04 7.76 9.05
CA VAL A 25 -7.16 6.70 9.58
C VAL A 25 -6.92 6.87 11.08
N VAL A 26 -6.55 8.07 11.53
CA VAL A 26 -6.30 8.35 12.95
C VAL A 26 -7.58 8.15 13.77
N HIS A 27 -8.72 8.62 13.27
CA HIS A 27 -10.00 8.46 13.96
C HIS A 27 -10.43 6.99 14.09
N MET A 28 -10.14 6.15 13.09
CA MET A 28 -10.48 4.73 13.12
C MET A 28 -9.57 3.90 14.03
N LEU A 29 -8.31 4.32 14.21
CA LEU A 29 -7.39 3.73 15.17
C LEU A 29 -7.74 4.12 16.62
N ASP A 30 -8.32 5.31 16.80
CA ASP A 30 -8.71 5.86 18.11
C ASP A 30 -10.05 5.30 18.61
N ARG A 31 -11.02 5.06 17.72
CA ARG A 31 -12.43 4.79 18.09
C ARG A 31 -12.91 3.35 17.95
N ASP A 32 -12.04 2.37 17.71
CA ASP A 32 -12.39 0.93 17.60
C ASP A 32 -13.75 0.67 16.90
N LEU A 33 -13.81 1.07 15.61
CA LEU A 33 -14.85 0.73 14.63
C LEU A 33 -16.20 1.46 14.78
N VAL A 34 -16.39 2.50 13.96
CA VAL A 34 -17.73 3.11 13.71
C VAL A 34 -18.41 2.58 12.43
N SER A 35 -17.79 1.66 11.67
CA SER A 35 -18.20 1.10 10.37
C SER A 35 -17.19 1.50 9.30
N LEU A 36 -16.18 0.65 9.07
CA LEU A 36 -15.34 0.81 7.90
C LEU A 36 -16.11 0.34 6.66
N PRO A 37 -16.06 1.11 5.55
CA PRO A 37 -16.56 0.62 4.28
C PRO A 37 -15.78 -0.65 3.90
N LEU A 38 -16.47 -1.64 3.35
CA LEU A 38 -15.83 -2.86 2.88
C LEU A 38 -14.86 -2.50 1.75
N PRO A 39 -13.56 -2.84 1.83
CA PRO A 39 -12.62 -2.58 0.75
C PRO A 39 -13.09 -3.29 -0.52
N SER A 40 -13.04 -2.60 -1.66
CA SER A 40 -13.14 -3.26 -2.96
C SER A 40 -11.97 -4.22 -3.15
N THR A 41 -12.18 -5.24 -3.98
CA THR A 41 -11.12 -6.16 -4.40
C THR A 41 -9.92 -5.34 -4.87
N PRO A 42 -8.71 -5.57 -4.32
CA PRO A 42 -7.53 -4.81 -4.73
C PRO A 42 -7.31 -5.02 -6.23
N ALA A 43 -7.04 -3.92 -6.95
CA ALA A 43 -6.80 -3.99 -8.40
C ALA A 43 -5.60 -4.86 -8.77
N PHE A 44 -4.73 -5.16 -7.80
CA PHE A 44 -3.59 -6.04 -7.97
C PHE A 44 -3.84 -7.38 -7.26
N PHE A 45 -4.69 -8.22 -7.85
CA PHE A 45 -4.49 -9.66 -7.70
C PHE A 45 -3.28 -10.02 -8.58
N VAL A 46 -2.14 -10.27 -7.96
CA VAL A 46 -1.02 -10.90 -8.65
C VAL A 46 -1.46 -12.33 -8.97
N ASN A 47 -1.98 -12.56 -10.18
CA ASN A 47 -2.03 -13.89 -10.79
C ASN A 47 -0.59 -14.31 -11.13
N GLY A 48 0.23 -14.46 -10.09
CA GLY A 48 1.66 -14.63 -10.15
C GLY A 48 2.07 -16.07 -10.38
N VAL A 49 1.74 -16.60 -11.55
CA VAL A 49 2.77 -17.30 -12.33
C VAL A 49 2.79 -16.61 -13.68
N GLN A 50 3.42 -15.45 -13.73
CA GLN A 50 4.08 -15.08 -14.98
C GLN A 50 5.23 -16.09 -15.14
N PRO A 51 5.40 -16.74 -16.31
CA PRO A 51 6.58 -17.54 -16.52
C PRO A 51 7.77 -16.63 -16.27
N ILE A 52 8.56 -16.96 -15.25
CA ILE A 52 9.84 -16.33 -15.02
C ILE A 52 10.68 -16.73 -16.23
N SER A 53 10.63 -15.93 -17.30
CA SER A 53 11.74 -15.90 -18.25
C SER A 53 12.97 -15.64 -17.41
N PRO A 54 14.05 -16.43 -17.55
CA PRO A 54 15.19 -16.33 -16.65
C PRO A 54 15.68 -14.88 -16.67
N LEU A 55 15.44 -14.16 -15.56
CA LEU A 55 15.97 -12.82 -15.39
C LEU A 55 17.50 -12.97 -15.47
N PRO A 56 18.19 -12.16 -16.30
CA PRO A 56 19.64 -12.04 -16.19
C PRO A 56 19.93 -11.65 -14.74
N ALA A 57 20.88 -12.35 -14.11
CA ALA A 57 21.20 -12.24 -12.69
C ALA A 57 21.94 -10.93 -12.33
N ASP A 58 21.62 -9.81 -12.98
CA ASP A 58 22.26 -8.51 -12.78
C ASP A 58 21.22 -7.38 -12.87
N SER A 59 20.34 -7.29 -11.86
CA SER A 59 19.64 -6.04 -11.59
C SER A 59 20.47 -5.24 -10.59
N ILE A 60 21.36 -4.40 -11.09
CA ILE A 60 21.99 -3.36 -10.26
C ILE A 60 20.95 -2.26 -10.12
N ASN A 61 20.34 -2.12 -8.94
CA ASN A 61 19.43 -1.01 -8.69
C ASN A 61 20.26 0.28 -8.72
N GLU A 62 20.06 1.14 -9.73
CA GLU A 62 20.60 2.50 -9.77
C GLU A 62 19.95 3.36 -8.69
N VAL A 63 20.42 3.21 -7.46
CA VAL A 63 20.05 4.09 -6.35
C VAL A 63 21.03 5.27 -6.37
N THR A 64 20.56 6.43 -6.81
CA THR A 64 21.31 7.69 -6.61
C THR A 64 21.23 8.07 -5.14
N MET A 65 22.32 7.91 -4.40
CA MET A 65 22.43 8.47 -3.05
C MET A 65 22.61 9.99 -3.16
N THR A 66 21.64 10.76 -2.66
CA THR A 66 21.82 12.19 -2.40
C THR A 66 22.47 12.38 -1.03
N ASP A 67 23.69 12.89 -1.01
CA ASP A 67 24.38 13.24 0.23
C ASP A 67 23.71 14.43 0.92
N ILE A 68 23.42 14.27 2.21
CA ILE A 68 22.91 15.35 3.06
C ILE A 68 24.11 16.19 3.51
N TYR A 69 24.28 17.38 2.93
CA TYR A 69 25.26 18.36 3.41
C TYR A 69 24.71 19.11 4.63
N PRO A 70 25.43 19.15 5.77
CA PRO A 70 25.06 20.01 6.89
C PRO A 70 25.34 21.48 6.53
N ARG A 71 24.43 22.37 6.93
CA ARG A 71 24.57 23.83 6.84
C ARG A 71 25.42 24.39 7.98
#